data_AF-A0A5K0X8D9-F1
#
_entry.id   AF-A0A5K0X8D9-F1
#
_cell.length_a   1.000
_cell.length_b   1.000
_cell.length_c   1.000
_cell.angle_alpha   90.00
_cell.angle_beta   90.00
_cell.angle_gamma   90.00
#
_symmetry.space_group_name_H-M   'P 1'
#
loop_
_entity.id
_entity.type
_entity.pdbx_description
1 polymer ?
#
loop_
_entity_poly.entity_id
_entity_poly.type
_entity_poly.pdbx_seq_one_letter_code
_entity_poly.pdbx_strand_id
1 'polypeptide(L)' 'IQTSGDNRFFAMSAKIPRINNKNKTLVFQFSVKHEQKIDCGGGYMKLLSGEVDQKKFGGKTPY' A
#
# COMPACT_ATOMS: atom_id res chain seq x y z
N ILE A 1 -8.59 8.02 0.66
CA ILE A 1 -8.60 7.41 -0.70
C ILE A 1 -9.74 6.40 -0.70
N GLN A 2 -10.63 6.47 -1.69
CA GLN A 2 -11.75 5.53 -1.84
C GLN A 2 -11.65 4.88 -3.21
N THR A 3 -11.77 3.56 -3.26
CA THR A 3 -11.79 2.80 -4.52
C THR A 3 -13.18 2.88 -5.13
N SER A 4 -13.24 2.93 -6.47
CA SER A 4 -14.48 2.95 -7.23
C SER A 4 -14.43 1.92 -8.35
N GLY A 5 -15.54 1.22 -8.58
CA GLY A 5 -15.65 0.16 -9.59
C GLY A 5 -15.30 -1.22 -9.03
N ASP A 6 -16.08 -2.21 -9.43
CA ASP A 6 -16.01 -3.58 -8.92
C ASP A 6 -14.94 -4.40 -9.64
N ASN A 7 -14.38 -5.39 -8.93
CA ASN A 7 -13.44 -6.38 -9.46
C ASN A 7 -12.23 -5.76 -10.20
N ARG A 8 -11.64 -4.71 -9.62
CA ARG A 8 -10.52 -3.95 -10.17
C ARG A 8 -9.28 -4.07 -9.29
N PHE A 9 -8.10 -4.09 -9.92
CA PHE A 9 -6.83 -3.90 -9.24
C PHE A 9 -6.52 -2.41 -9.07
N PHE A 10 -6.07 -2.02 -7.88
CA PHE A 10 -5.61 -0.67 -7.60
C PHE A 10 -4.12 -0.69 -7.26
N ALA A 11 -3.37 0.24 -7.84
CA ALA A 11 -1.98 0.48 -7.52
C ALA A 11 -1.78 1.99 -7.35
N MET A 12 -1.48 2.39 -6.11
CA MET A 12 -1.14 3.76 -5.76
C MET A 12 0.01 3.71 -4.76
N SER A 13 0.99 4.60 -4.92
CA SER A 13 2.15 4.71 -4.04
C SER A 13 2.43 6.17 -3.72
N ALA A 14 2.99 6.41 -2.54
CA ALA A 14 3.49 7.72 -2.14
C ALA A 14 4.95 7.58 -1.68
N LYS A 15 5.82 8.47 -2.15
CA LYS A 15 7.22 8.49 -1.71
C LYS A 15 7.31 9.15 -0.32
N ILE A 16 8.02 8.49 0.59
CA ILE A 16 8.41 9.06 1.88
C ILE A 16 9.93 9.28 1.91
N PRO A 17 10.47 10.10 2.83
CA PRO A 17 11.91 10.15 3.08
C PRO A 17 12.46 8.75 3.37
N ARG A 18 13.70 8.47 2.91
CA ARG A 18 14.32 7.17 3.13
C ARG A 18 14.52 6.95 4.63
N ILE A 19 13.99 5.85 5.14
CA ILE A 19 14.14 5.43 6.54
C ILE A 19 14.89 4.10 6.62
N ASN A 20 15.54 3.86 7.76
CA ASN A 20 16.09 2.57 8.17
C ASN A 20 15.75 2.37 9.65
N ASN A 21 15.07 1.27 9.97
CA ASN A 21 14.62 0.94 11.32
C ASN A 21 15.51 -0.09 12.03
N LYS A 22 16.74 -0.36 11.55
CA LYS A 22 17.68 -1.23 12.28
C LYS A 22 17.86 -0.71 13.71
N ASN A 23 17.66 -1.59 14.69
CA ASN A 23 17.71 -1.29 16.13
C ASN A 23 16.70 -0.22 16.61
N LYS A 24 15.63 0.03 15.85
CA LYS A 24 14.54 0.94 16.21
C LYS A 24 13.18 0.29 15.97
N THR A 25 12.20 0.63 16.78
CA THR A 25 10.81 0.22 16.52
C THR A 25 10.27 0.96 15.30
N LEU A 26 9.68 0.21 14.37
CA LEU A 26 8.92 0.77 13.25
C LEU A 26 7.43 0.69 13.58
N VAL A 27 6.73 1.82 13.49
CA VAL A 27 5.27 1.88 13.60
C VAL A 27 4.71 2.29 12.25
N PHE A 28 3.86 1.45 11.68
CA PHE A 28 3.18 1.72 10.41
C PHE A 28 1.68 1.59 10.62
N GLN A 29 0.97 2.72 10.60
CA GLN A 29 -0.42 2.81 11.02
C GLN A 29 -1.28 3.43 9.91
N PHE A 30 -2.43 2.81 9.67
CA PHE A 30 -3.46 3.31 8.76
C PHE A 30 -4.83 2.81 9.23
N SER A 31 -5.89 3.47 8.74
CA SER A 31 -7.28 3.09 9.01
C SER A 31 -7.96 2.70 7.71
N VAL A 32 -8.79 1.66 7.76
CA VAL A 32 -9.59 1.19 6.62
C VAL A 32 -11.04 1.10 7.03
N LYS A 33 -11.93 1.52 6.13
CA LYS A 33 -13.38 1.39 6.29
C LYS A 33 -13.97 0.74 5.04
N HIS A 34 -14.54 -0.45 5.19
CA HIS A 34 -15.26 -1.13 4.12
C HIS A 34 -16.75 -0.76 4.18
N GLU A 35 -17.10 0.43 3.70
CA GLU A 35 -18.48 0.92 3.72
C GLU A 35 -19.44 0.09 2.86
N GLN A 36 -18.93 -0.50 1.77
CA GLN A 36 -19.73 -1.18 0.75
C GLN A 36 -20.11 -2.62 1.09
N LYS A 37 -19.97 -3.08 2.35
CA LYS A 37 -20.15 -4.50 2.74
C LYS A 37 -19.44 -5.45 1.75
N ILE A 38 -18.14 -5.23 1.57
CA ILE A 38 -17.34 -5.94 0.56
C ILE A 38 -17.39 -7.46 0.77
N ASP A 39 -17.64 -8.21 -0.30
CA ASP A 39 -17.60 -9.67 -0.27
C ASP A 39 -16.16 -10.21 -0.39
N CYS A 40 -15.33 -9.58 -1.24
CA CYS A 40 -13.92 -9.95 -1.44
C CYS A 40 -13.08 -8.75 -1.87
N GLY A 41 -11.97 -8.47 -1.17
CA GLY A 41 -11.00 -7.45 -1.53
C GLY A 41 -9.96 -7.17 -0.44
N GLY A 42 -8.87 -6.49 -0.81
CA GLY A 42 -7.76 -6.18 0.09
C GLY A 42 -7.89 -4.81 0.75
N GLY A 43 -7.39 -4.69 1.99
CA GLY A 43 -7.34 -3.45 2.77
C GLY A 43 -5.99 -3.28 3.47
N TYR A 44 -4.89 -3.50 2.76
CA TYR A 44 -3.53 -3.46 3.31
C TYR A 44 -2.64 -2.45 2.59
N MET A 45 -1.58 -2.02 3.27
CA MET A 45 -0.51 -1.20 2.69
C MET A 45 0.78 -2.01 2.56
N LYS A 46 1.65 -1.61 1.63
CA LYS A 46 3.01 -2.16 1.46
C LYS A 46 4.04 -1.05 1.68
N LEU A 47 5.06 -1.32 2.47
CA LEU A 47 6.28 -0.51 2.50
C LEU A 47 7.21 -1.03 1.40
N LEU A 48 7.78 -0.13 0.61
CA LEU A 48 8.57 -0.47 -0.57
C LEU A 48 10.03 -0.10 -0.34
N SER A 49 10.95 -0.86 -0.93
CA SER A 49 12.36 -0.47 -1.01
C SER A 49 12.50 0.90 -1.70
N GLY A 50 13.52 1.67 -1.29
CA GLY A 50 13.82 2.98 -1.87
C GLY A 50 14.23 2.95 -3.35
N GLU A 51 14.42 1.76 -3.92
CA GLU A 51 14.83 1.52 -5.30
C GLU A 51 13.65 1.24 -6.25
N VAL A 52 12.41 1.19 -5.73
CA VAL A 52 11.22 0.91 -6.54
C VAL A 52 10.85 2.10 -7.43
N ASP A 53 10.67 1.84 -8.73
CA ASP A 53 10.04 2.77 -9.67
C ASP A 53 8.52 2.79 -9.45
N GLN A 54 8.02 3.89 -8.87
CA GLN A 54 6.60 4.08 -8.56
C GLN A 54 5.70 4.03 -9.79
N LYS A 55 6.18 4.42 -10.97
CA LYS A 55 5.39 4.37 -12.21
C LYS A 55 5.15 2.93 -12.67
N LYS A 56 5.95 1.98 -12.18
CA LYS A 56 5.86 0.55 -12.50
C LYS A 56 5.37 -0.27 -11.31
N PHE A 57 4.88 0.37 -10.24
CA PHE A 57 4.38 -0.34 -9.06
C PHE A 57 3.14 -1.16 -9.41
N GLY A 58 3.11 -2.41 -8.97
CA GLY A 58 1.98 -3.32 -9.15
C GLY A 58 2.08 -4.57 -8.28
N GLY A 59 1.21 -5.55 -8.57
CA GLY A 59 1.07 -6.75 -7.73
C GLY A 59 2.35 -7.59 -7.56
N LYS A 60 3.27 -7.53 -8.54
CA LYS A 60 4.53 -8.30 -8.57
C LYS A 60 5.75 -7.53 -8.05
N THR A 61 5.61 -6.26 -7.67
CA THR A 61 6.73 -5.47 -7.17
C THR A 61 7.24 -6.04 -5.84
N PRO A 62 8.55 -6.30 -5.68
CA PRO A 62 9.12 -6.70 -4.39
C PRO A 62 8.89 -5.62 -3.32
N TYR A 63 8.59 -6.04 -2.10
CA TYR A 63 8.30 -5.18 -0.95
C TYR A 63 9.01 -5.73 0.30
#